data_AF-A0A351HPQ5-F1
#
_entry.id   AF-A0A351HPQ5-F1
#
_cell.length_a   1.000
_cell.length_b   1.000
_cell.length_c   1.000
_cell.angle_alpha   90.00
_cell.angle_beta   90.00
_cell.angle_gamma   90.00
#
_symmetry.space_group_name_H-M   'P 1'
#
loop_
_entity.id
_entity.type
_entity.pdbx_description
1 polymer ?
#
loop_
_entity_poly.entity_id
_entity_poly.type
_entity_poly.pdbx_seq_one_letter_code
_entity_poly.pdbx_strand_id
1 'polypeptide(L)'
;MINEAIILAGGLGTRLKGVINDIPKPMAPVDGKPFLEYVLRYLNRFPIDKVILAVGYKHEVIESVFGDEFLGMSIEYAIEKEPLGTGGAIANALKLAIGDDVFLLNGDTFFDVNLEALYTHHQLSGSQLTLSLKPMKNFDRYGTVELKGTQIVAFNEKKPVKQGLINGGVYVLNKGMFSNPL
;
A
#
# COMPACT_ATOMS: atom_id res chain seq x y z
N MET A 1 -3.54 -13.87 -13.72
CA MET A 1 -2.84 -13.98 -12.43
C MET A 1 -2.12 -12.67 -12.21
N ILE A 2 -2.03 -12.25 -10.95
CA ILE A 2 -1.41 -11.00 -10.54
C ILE A 2 -0.13 -11.34 -9.78
N ASN A 3 1.01 -10.79 -10.20
CA ASN A 3 2.33 -11.10 -9.63
C ASN A 3 3.18 -9.86 -9.32
N GLU A 4 2.58 -8.67 -9.42
CA GLU A 4 3.24 -7.41 -9.10
C GLU A 4 2.53 -6.73 -7.92
N ALA A 5 3.33 -6.15 -7.03
CA ALA A 5 2.84 -5.36 -5.90
C ALA A 5 3.57 -4.01 -5.80
N ILE A 6 2.82 -2.94 -5.54
CA ILE A 6 3.36 -1.63 -5.21
C ILE A 6 3.24 -1.42 -3.70
N ILE A 7 4.31 -0.96 -3.05
CA ILE A 7 4.28 -0.55 -1.65
C ILE A 7 4.53 0.96 -1.56
N LEU A 8 3.62 1.68 -0.92
CA LEU A 8 3.74 3.11 -0.62
C LEU A 8 4.68 3.33 0.57
N ALA A 9 5.94 3.66 0.28
CA ALA A 9 7.02 3.78 1.25
C ALA A 9 7.63 5.20 1.37
N GLY A 10 7.20 6.17 0.54
CA GLY A 10 7.79 7.52 0.47
C GLY A 10 7.27 8.56 1.47
N GLY A 11 6.29 8.23 2.31
CA GLY A 11 5.66 9.21 3.21
C GLY A 11 6.65 9.88 4.18
N LEU A 12 6.59 11.21 4.27
CA LEU A 12 7.47 12.10 5.07
C LEU A 12 7.56 11.80 6.59
N GLY A 13 6.83 10.80 7.11
CA GLY A 13 6.93 10.39 8.52
C GLY A 13 6.61 11.50 9.53
N THR A 14 5.84 12.52 9.14
CA THR A 14 5.70 13.79 9.91
C THR A 14 5.17 13.63 11.33
N ARG A 15 4.45 12.54 11.63
CA ARG A 15 3.96 12.20 12.98
C ARG A 15 4.98 11.50 13.88
N LEU A 16 6.07 10.96 13.34
CA LEU A 16 7.10 10.20 14.07
C LEU A 16 8.43 10.95 14.25
N LYS A 17 8.51 12.21 13.78
CA LYS A 17 9.70 13.08 13.92
C LYS A 17 10.24 13.22 15.35
N GLY A 18 9.44 12.92 16.38
CA GLY A 18 9.84 13.03 17.78
C GLY A 18 10.42 11.75 18.41
N VAL A 19 10.37 10.59 17.73
CA VAL A 19 10.73 9.29 18.35
C VAL A 19 11.78 8.53 17.54
N ILE A 20 11.88 8.77 16.24
CA ILE A 20 12.75 8.01 15.35
C ILE A 20 13.68 8.99 14.63
N ASN A 21 14.94 9.02 15.05
CA ASN A 21 15.98 9.78 14.39
C ASN A 21 16.12 9.31 12.94
N ASP A 22 15.88 10.22 12.01
CA ASP A 22 16.43 10.24 10.65
C ASP A 22 16.16 9.06 9.69
N ILE A 23 15.41 8.02 10.07
CA ILE A 23 15.07 6.88 9.17
C ILE A 23 13.65 6.99 8.58
N PRO A 24 13.43 6.51 7.34
CA PRO A 24 12.08 6.42 6.76
C PRO A 24 11.12 5.62 7.64
N LYS A 25 9.83 6.01 7.68
CA LYS A 25 8.82 5.34 8.52
C LYS A 25 8.73 3.82 8.27
N PRO A 26 8.74 3.32 7.01
CA PRO A 26 8.76 1.88 6.75
C PRO A 26 10.00 1.16 7.29
N MET A 27 11.08 1.90 7.60
CA MET A 27 12.31 1.34 8.18
C MET A 27 12.31 1.33 9.71
N ALA A 28 11.26 1.85 10.35
CA ALA A 28 11.13 1.83 11.81
C ALA A 28 11.27 0.38 12.33
N PRO A 29 12.13 0.14 13.34
CA PRO A 29 12.38 -1.21 13.81
C PRO A 29 11.18 -1.76 14.59
N VAL A 30 10.79 -2.99 14.25
CA VAL A 30 9.86 -3.83 15.01
C VAL A 30 10.59 -5.14 15.28
N ASP A 31 10.80 -5.45 16.56
CA ASP A 31 11.57 -6.63 16.99
C ASP A 31 12.94 -6.76 16.27
N GLY A 32 13.67 -5.64 16.20
CA GLY A 32 15.01 -5.58 15.60
C GLY A 32 15.05 -5.57 14.07
N LYS A 33 13.90 -5.61 13.38
CA LYS A 33 13.81 -5.65 11.91
C LYS A 33 13.05 -4.45 11.35
N PRO A 34 13.38 -3.94 10.15
CA PRO A 34 12.60 -2.91 9.49
C PRO A 34 11.13 -3.34 9.32
N PHE A 35 10.17 -2.45 9.60
CA PHE A 35 8.75 -2.75 9.39
C PHE A 35 8.44 -3.22 7.96
N LEU A 36 9.11 -2.64 6.96
CA LEU A 36 9.00 -3.03 5.55
C LEU A 36 9.37 -4.50 5.31
N GLU A 37 10.28 -5.08 6.10
CA GLU A 37 10.61 -6.51 6.01
C GLU A 37 9.38 -7.39 6.29
N TYR A 38 8.52 -6.98 7.24
CA TYR A 38 7.28 -7.71 7.54
C TYR A 38 6.28 -7.65 6.39
N VAL A 39 6.20 -6.50 5.71
CA VAL A 39 5.33 -6.33 4.54
C VAL A 39 5.83 -7.18 3.37
N LEU A 40 7.13 -7.17 3.10
CA LEU A 40 7.74 -7.98 2.04
C LEU A 40 7.61 -9.49 2.34
N ARG A 41 7.84 -9.93 3.58
CA ARG A 41 7.61 -11.33 3.98
C ARG A 41 6.14 -11.74 3.84
N TYR A 42 5.21 -10.83 4.09
CA TYR A 42 3.80 -11.08 3.84
C TYR A 42 3.49 -11.26 2.35
N LEU A 43 4.05 -10.43 1.47
CA LEU A 43 3.90 -10.58 0.02
C LEU A 43 4.48 -11.90 -0.50
N ASN A 44 5.61 -12.35 0.05
CA ASN A 44 6.26 -13.62 -0.31
C ASN A 44 5.42 -14.87 0.01
N ARG A 45 4.27 -14.74 0.69
CA ARG A 45 3.31 -15.84 0.90
C ARG A 45 2.41 -16.08 -0.31
N PHE A 46 2.44 -15.17 -1.29
CA PHE A 46 1.61 -15.14 -2.48
C PHE A 46 2.50 -15.20 -3.73
N PRO A 47 1.95 -15.50 -4.93
CA PRO A 47 2.72 -15.56 -6.17
C PRO A 47 3.09 -14.16 -6.69
N ILE A 48 3.86 -13.41 -5.90
CA ILE A 48 4.42 -12.10 -6.26
C ILE A 48 5.86 -12.31 -6.68
N ASP A 49 6.20 -11.89 -7.90
CA ASP A 49 7.55 -12.00 -8.44
C ASP A 49 8.28 -10.66 -8.41
N LYS A 50 7.52 -9.55 -8.39
CA LYS A 50 8.07 -8.19 -8.47
C LYS A 50 7.37 -7.24 -7.49
N VAL A 51 8.17 -6.50 -6.74
CA VAL A 51 7.73 -5.45 -5.82
C VAL A 51 8.28 -4.10 -6.27
N ILE A 52 7.40 -3.13 -6.42
CA ILE A 52 7.75 -1.75 -6.73
C ILE A 52 7.59 -0.92 -5.46
N LEU A 53 8.70 -0.42 -4.92
CA LEU A 53 8.70 0.45 -3.75
C LEU A 53 8.54 1.90 -4.22
N ALA A 54 7.37 2.49 -3.96
CA ALA A 54 7.14 3.92 -4.18
C ALA A 54 7.79 4.70 -3.03
N VAL A 55 8.99 5.21 -3.27
CA VAL A 55 9.89 5.78 -2.26
C VAL A 55 10.16 7.25 -2.56
N GLY A 56 10.59 7.99 -1.53
CA GLY A 56 10.88 9.42 -1.63
C GLY A 56 12.06 9.78 -0.74
N TYR A 57 11.83 10.65 0.23
CA TYR A 57 12.86 11.09 1.18
C TYR A 57 13.61 9.90 1.81
N LYS A 58 14.95 9.90 1.68
CA LYS A 58 15.86 8.85 2.19
C LYS A 58 15.62 7.45 1.63
N HIS A 59 15.23 7.36 0.36
CA HIS A 59 15.08 6.06 -0.31
C HIS A 59 16.36 5.23 -0.31
N GLU A 60 17.53 5.86 -0.28
CA GLU A 60 18.85 5.22 -0.27
C GLU A 60 19.03 4.31 0.96
N VAL A 61 18.40 4.64 2.08
CA VAL A 61 18.39 3.78 3.28
C VAL A 61 17.63 2.48 3.01
N ILE A 62 16.52 2.56 2.29
CA ILE A 62 15.71 1.40 1.91
C ILE A 62 16.50 0.54 0.91
N GLU A 63 17.06 1.17 -0.12
CA GLU A 63 17.91 0.51 -1.13
C GLU A 63 19.10 -0.21 -0.50
N SER A 64 19.77 0.42 0.46
CA SER A 64 20.94 -0.19 1.13
C SER A 64 20.62 -1.46 1.92
N VAL A 65 19.36 -1.63 2.35
CA VAL A 65 18.93 -2.78 3.16
C VAL A 65 18.33 -3.88 2.28
N PHE A 66 17.56 -3.51 1.26
CA PHE A 66 16.80 -4.48 0.46
C PHE A 66 17.41 -4.79 -0.91
N GLY A 67 18.26 -3.92 -1.46
CA GLY A 67 18.85 -4.10 -2.78
C GLY A 67 17.79 -4.32 -3.87
N ASP A 68 18.14 -5.11 -4.89
CA ASP A 68 17.28 -5.35 -6.05
C ASP A 68 16.47 -6.66 -5.95
N GLU A 69 16.64 -7.42 -4.87
CA GLU A 69 15.93 -8.69 -4.64
C GLU A 69 15.73 -8.97 -3.15
N PHE A 70 14.54 -9.44 -2.77
CA PHE A 70 14.28 -9.92 -1.42
C PHE A 70 13.40 -11.18 -1.46
N LEU A 71 13.91 -12.28 -0.88
CA LEU A 71 13.24 -13.59 -0.83
C LEU A 71 12.84 -14.13 -2.22
N GLY A 72 13.60 -13.80 -3.27
CA GLY A 72 13.32 -14.22 -4.65
C GLY A 72 12.33 -13.32 -5.40
N MET A 73 11.79 -12.27 -4.76
CA MET A 73 11.05 -11.21 -5.45
C MET A 73 12.02 -10.12 -5.90
N SER A 74 11.94 -9.70 -7.16
CA SER A 74 12.67 -8.52 -7.63
C SER A 74 12.11 -7.25 -7.01
N ILE A 75 12.98 -6.29 -6.72
CA ILE A 75 12.61 -4.99 -6.16
C ILE A 75 13.02 -3.90 -7.13
N GLU A 76 12.05 -3.04 -7.48
CA GLU A 76 12.32 -1.80 -8.21
C GLU A 76 11.87 -0.58 -7.39
N TYR A 77 12.57 0.54 -7.56
CA TYR A 77 12.35 1.75 -6.77
C TYR A 77 11.73 2.85 -7.64
N ALA A 78 10.47 3.17 -7.36
CA ALA A 78 9.79 4.32 -7.97
C ALA A 78 10.06 5.58 -7.14
N ILE A 79 11.23 6.18 -7.37
CA ILE A 79 11.71 7.34 -6.61
C ILE A 79 10.95 8.61 -7.00
N GLU A 80 10.31 9.27 -6.04
CA GLU A 80 9.78 10.62 -6.19
C GLU A 80 10.85 11.68 -5.84
N LYS A 81 11.08 12.64 -6.75
CA LYS A 81 12.04 13.74 -6.52
C LYS A 81 11.45 14.86 -5.67
N GLU A 82 10.14 15.03 -5.74
CA GLU A 82 9.33 16.01 -5.01
C GLU A 82 8.07 15.31 -4.51
N PRO A 83 7.46 15.73 -3.39
CA PRO A 83 6.26 15.08 -2.87
C PRO A 83 5.10 15.10 -3.88
N LEU A 84 4.73 13.94 -4.42
CA LEU A 84 3.67 13.83 -5.44
C LEU A 84 2.27 13.61 -4.84
N GLY A 85 2.20 13.42 -3.51
CA GLY A 85 1.01 12.91 -2.84
C GLY A 85 0.73 11.44 -3.21
N THR A 86 -0.23 10.82 -2.53
CA THR A 86 -0.51 9.39 -2.71
C THR A 86 -0.85 9.02 -4.15
N GLY A 87 -1.73 9.77 -4.80
CA GLY A 87 -2.14 9.49 -6.19
C GLY A 87 -0.97 9.62 -7.18
N GLY A 88 -0.12 10.64 -7.02
CA GLY A 88 1.03 10.83 -7.89
C GLY A 88 2.14 9.80 -7.66
N ALA A 89 2.37 9.36 -6.42
CA ALA A 89 3.28 8.27 -6.10
C ALA A 89 2.82 6.94 -6.73
N ILE A 90 1.51 6.64 -6.68
CA ILE A 90 0.92 5.48 -7.36
C ILE A 90 1.13 5.58 -8.87
N ALA A 91 0.78 6.73 -9.47
CA ALA A 91 0.95 6.94 -10.91
C ALA A 91 2.43 6.80 -11.36
N ASN A 92 3.37 7.24 -10.52
CA ASN A 92 4.80 7.08 -10.80
C ASN A 92 5.23 5.61 -10.74
N ALA A 93 4.81 4.88 -9.70
CA ALA A 93 5.12 3.47 -9.53
C ALA A 93 4.51 2.58 -10.63
N LEU A 94 3.29 2.89 -11.09
CA LEU A 94 2.63 2.17 -12.18
C LEU A 94 3.39 2.22 -13.51
N LYS A 95 4.31 3.16 -13.72
CA LYS A 95 5.18 3.19 -14.90
C LYS A 95 6.14 2.00 -14.95
N LEU A 96 6.48 1.44 -13.79
CA LEU A 96 7.36 0.27 -13.66
C LEU A 96 6.57 -1.05 -13.66
N ALA A 97 5.25 -1.00 -13.45
CA ALA A 97 4.40 -2.19 -13.52
C ALA A 97 4.15 -2.61 -14.97
N ILE A 98 4.18 -3.92 -15.21
CA ILE A 98 3.95 -4.53 -16.53
C ILE A 98 2.50 -4.98 -16.67
N GLY A 99 1.93 -5.57 -15.61
CA GLY A 99 0.57 -6.10 -15.58
C GLY A 99 -0.52 -5.02 -15.58
N ASP A 100 -1.71 -5.43 -16.01
CA ASP A 100 -2.89 -4.56 -16.00
C ASP A 100 -3.41 -4.33 -14.58
N ASP A 101 -3.37 -5.34 -13.72
CA ASP A 101 -3.74 -5.26 -12.32
C ASP A 101 -2.52 -5.41 -11.42
N VAL A 102 -2.42 -4.57 -10.39
CA VAL A 102 -1.35 -4.60 -9.39
C VAL A 102 -1.92 -4.57 -7.98
N PHE A 103 -1.28 -5.28 -7.05
CA PHE A 103 -1.57 -5.04 -5.64
C PHE A 103 -0.97 -3.71 -5.23
N LEU A 104 -1.66 -2.99 -4.34
CA LEU A 104 -1.15 -1.77 -3.74
C LEU A 104 -1.27 -1.89 -2.22
N LEU A 105 -0.19 -1.58 -1.51
CA LEU A 105 -0.13 -1.68 -0.06
C LEU A 105 0.46 -0.40 0.55
N ASN A 106 -0.03 -0.04 1.73
CA ASN A 106 0.65 0.95 2.57
C ASN A 106 1.91 0.32 3.18
N GLY A 107 3.06 1.00 3.06
CA GLY A 107 4.32 0.54 3.66
C GLY A 107 4.43 0.77 5.17
N ASP A 108 3.40 1.31 5.81
CA ASP A 108 3.39 1.68 7.23
C ASP A 108 2.26 1.03 8.04
N THR A 109 1.52 0.12 7.40
CA THR A 109 0.36 -0.56 7.96
C THR A 109 0.48 -2.04 7.61
N PHE A 110 0.23 -2.91 8.59
CA PHE A 110 0.17 -4.35 8.35
C PHE A 110 -1.28 -4.78 8.43
N PHE A 111 -1.80 -5.34 7.33
CA PHE A 111 -3.15 -5.86 7.25
C PHE A 111 -3.11 -7.23 6.56
N ASP A 112 -3.30 -8.29 7.37
CA ASP A 112 -3.27 -9.68 6.92
C ASP A 112 -4.53 -10.01 6.11
N VAL A 113 -4.47 -9.73 4.81
CA VAL A 113 -5.53 -9.98 3.84
C VAL A 113 -5.16 -11.21 3.02
N ASN A 114 -6.14 -12.02 2.64
CA ASN A 114 -5.90 -13.02 1.60
C ASN A 114 -5.89 -12.32 0.23
N LEU A 115 -4.70 -12.10 -0.34
CA LEU A 115 -4.54 -11.37 -1.60
C LEU A 115 -5.18 -12.08 -2.80
N GLU A 116 -5.18 -13.42 -2.82
CA GLU A 116 -5.83 -14.21 -3.87
C GLU A 116 -7.36 -14.05 -3.82
N ALA A 117 -7.94 -14.05 -2.61
CA ALA A 117 -9.37 -13.80 -2.43
C ALA A 117 -9.75 -12.37 -2.81
N LEU A 118 -8.90 -11.39 -2.47
CA LEU A 118 -9.08 -10.00 -2.87
C LEU A 118 -9.06 -9.85 -4.40
N TYR A 119 -8.09 -10.49 -5.07
CA TYR A 119 -8.00 -10.46 -6.53
C TYR A 119 -9.18 -11.17 -7.20
N THR A 120 -9.62 -12.31 -6.65
CA THR A 120 -10.83 -13.00 -7.14
C THR A 120 -12.05 -12.08 -7.06
N HIS A 121 -12.23 -11.38 -5.94
CA HIS A 121 -13.31 -10.41 -5.79
C HIS A 121 -13.19 -9.25 -6.79
N HIS A 122 -11.97 -8.71 -6.99
CA HIS A 122 -11.71 -7.64 -7.95
C HIS A 122 -12.16 -8.05 -9.36
N GLN A 123 -11.73 -9.22 -9.83
CA GLN A 123 -12.10 -9.78 -11.13
C GLN A 123 -13.63 -9.96 -11.28
N LEU A 124 -14.29 -10.53 -10.26
CA LEU A 124 -15.74 -10.73 -10.28
C LEU A 124 -16.54 -9.42 -10.28
N SER A 125 -15.98 -8.37 -9.66
CA SER A 125 -16.64 -7.08 -9.58
C SER A 125 -16.53 -6.24 -10.86
N GLY A 126 -15.51 -6.49 -11.69
CA GLY A 126 -15.18 -5.65 -12.85
C GLY A 126 -14.78 -4.21 -12.46
N SER A 127 -14.40 -3.97 -11.19
CA SER A 127 -14.05 -2.64 -10.70
C SER A 127 -12.63 -2.26 -11.11
N GLN A 128 -12.37 -0.97 -11.35
CA GLN A 128 -11.01 -0.48 -11.59
C GLN A 128 -10.16 -0.39 -10.31
N LEU A 129 -10.80 -0.32 -9.15
CA LEU A 129 -10.16 -0.27 -7.84
C LEU A 129 -10.98 -1.09 -6.84
N THR A 130 -10.32 -1.97 -6.12
CA THR A 130 -10.90 -2.76 -5.03
C THR A 130 -10.05 -2.60 -3.79
N LEU A 131 -10.67 -2.43 -2.62
CA LEU A 131 -9.96 -2.22 -1.35
C LEU A 131 -10.43 -3.17 -0.27
N SER A 132 -9.50 -3.53 0.60
CA SER A 132 -9.78 -4.31 1.79
C SER A 132 -10.21 -3.41 2.93
N LEU A 133 -11.35 -3.73 3.54
CA LEU A 133 -11.92 -2.97 4.64
C LEU A 133 -11.82 -3.73 5.95
N LYS A 134 -11.54 -3.02 7.04
CA LYS A 134 -11.48 -3.59 8.39
C LYS A 134 -12.67 -3.12 9.22
N PRO A 135 -13.50 -4.03 9.75
CA PRO A 135 -14.52 -3.67 10.72
C PRO A 135 -13.88 -3.29 12.06
N MET A 136 -14.29 -2.15 12.58
CA MET A 136 -13.77 -1.56 13.82
C MET A 136 -14.93 -1.17 14.74
N LYS A 137 -14.64 -1.11 16.04
CA LYS A 137 -15.56 -0.65 17.09
C LYS A 137 -14.88 0.42 17.95
N ASN A 138 -15.66 1.39 18.44
CA ASN A 138 -15.24 2.44 19.37
C ASN A 138 -13.91 3.11 18.98
N PHE A 139 -13.89 3.81 17.84
CA PHE A 139 -12.70 4.48 17.33
C PHE A 139 -13.00 5.92 16.87
N ASP A 140 -11.97 6.75 16.85
CA ASP A 140 -12.03 8.16 16.43
C ASP A 140 -10.85 8.59 15.54
N ARG A 141 -9.81 7.74 15.42
CA ARG A 141 -8.56 8.05 14.70
C ARG A 141 -8.64 7.85 13.17
N TYR A 142 -9.69 7.21 12.68
CA TYR A 142 -9.83 6.78 11.28
C TYR A 142 -11.14 7.30 10.68
N GLY A 143 -11.11 7.59 9.39
CA GLY A 143 -12.33 7.81 8.60
C GLY A 143 -13.06 6.49 8.35
N THR A 144 -14.34 6.56 8.00
CA THR A 144 -15.16 5.37 7.72
C THR A 144 -15.53 5.26 6.25
N VAL A 145 -15.70 4.03 5.79
CA VAL A 145 -16.14 3.69 4.44
C VAL A 145 -17.57 3.20 4.48
N GLU A 146 -18.44 3.79 3.68
CA GLU A 146 -19.83 3.36 3.52
C GLU A 146 -20.00 2.52 2.25
N LEU A 147 -20.79 1.47 2.36
CA LEU A 147 -21.05 0.52 1.28
C LEU A 147 -22.53 0.47 0.90
N LYS A 148 -22.80 0.31 -0.40
CA LYS A 148 -24.07 -0.19 -0.92
C LYS A 148 -23.81 -1.52 -1.62
N GLY A 149 -24.15 -2.62 -0.95
CA GLY A 149 -23.69 -3.94 -1.37
C GLY A 149 -22.16 -4.04 -1.25
N THR A 150 -21.48 -4.25 -2.38
CA THR A 150 -20.02 -4.30 -2.47
C THR A 150 -19.39 -2.99 -2.95
N GLN A 151 -20.21 -2.01 -3.36
CA GLN A 151 -19.74 -0.74 -3.88
C GLN A 151 -19.52 0.28 -2.77
N ILE A 152 -18.40 1.00 -2.81
CA ILE A 152 -18.18 2.16 -1.94
C ILE A 152 -19.06 3.31 -2.41
N VAL A 153 -19.76 3.95 -1.48
CA VAL A 153 -20.59 5.13 -1.78
C VAL A 153 -20.12 6.40 -1.08
N ALA A 154 -19.35 6.27 0.02
CA ALA A 154 -18.78 7.44 0.68
C ALA A 154 -17.51 7.10 1.49
N PHE A 155 -16.63 8.09 1.59
CA PHE A 155 -15.59 8.18 2.60
C PHE A 155 -15.95 9.30 3.57
N ASN A 156 -15.96 8.99 4.85
CA ASN A 156 -16.25 9.96 5.91
C ASN A 156 -14.98 10.33 6.66
N GLU A 157 -14.86 11.61 6.99
CA GLU A 157 -13.79 12.11 7.84
C GLU A 157 -13.83 11.55 9.26
N LYS A 158 -12.69 11.65 9.94
CA LYS A 158 -12.47 11.11 11.29
C LYS A 158 -13.43 11.74 12.28
N LYS A 159 -14.20 10.90 12.96
CA LYS A 159 -15.08 11.27 14.07
C LYS A 159 -15.24 10.08 15.02
N PRO A 160 -15.67 10.28 16.27
CA PRO A 160 -16.03 9.18 17.14
C PRO A 160 -17.14 8.31 16.52
N VAL A 161 -16.88 7.01 16.37
CA VAL A 161 -17.78 6.03 15.76
C VAL A 161 -17.85 4.78 16.64
N LYS A 162 -19.07 4.32 16.93
CA LYS A 162 -19.31 3.08 17.69
C LYS A 162 -18.92 1.83 16.91
N GLN A 163 -19.27 1.80 15.63
CA GLN A 163 -18.92 0.71 14.71
C GLN A 163 -18.87 1.23 13.27
N GLY A 164 -17.90 0.76 12.49
CA GLY A 164 -17.76 1.14 11.09
C GLY A 164 -16.68 0.33 10.38
N LEU A 165 -16.59 0.50 9.06
CA LEU A 165 -15.52 -0.05 8.23
C LEU A 165 -14.47 1.03 8.02
N ILE A 166 -13.19 0.67 8.14
CA ILE A 166 -12.06 1.56 7.81
C ILE A 166 -11.31 1.01 6.60
N ASN A 167 -10.69 1.91 5.84
CA ASN A 167 -9.76 1.53 4.78
C ASN A 167 -8.53 0.86 5.40
N GLY A 168 -8.26 -0.39 5.00
CA GLY A 168 -7.19 -1.21 5.57
C GLY A 168 -5.82 -1.01 4.92
N GLY A 169 -5.71 -0.22 3.85
CA GLY A 169 -4.43 0.05 3.21
C GLY A 169 -3.93 -1.05 2.27
N VAL A 170 -4.82 -1.94 1.81
CA VAL A 170 -4.51 -3.01 0.84
C VAL A 170 -5.54 -2.96 -0.28
N TYR A 171 -5.07 -2.89 -1.51
CA TYR A 171 -5.88 -2.66 -2.71
C TYR A 171 -5.47 -3.60 -3.84
N VAL A 172 -6.39 -3.78 -4.79
CA VAL A 172 -6.09 -4.18 -6.17
C VAL A 172 -6.49 -3.03 -7.07
N LEU A 173 -5.58 -2.64 -7.93
CA LEU A 173 -5.73 -1.49 -8.81
C LEU A 173 -5.49 -1.91 -10.26
N ASN A 174 -6.41 -1.55 -11.13
CA ASN A 174 -6.19 -1.62 -12.57
C ASN A 174 -5.44 -0.38 -13.05
N LYS A 175 -4.27 -0.58 -13.67
CA LYS A 175 -3.38 0.46 -14.20
C LYS A 175 -4.08 1.39 -15.20
N GLY A 176 -5.04 0.87 -15.96
CA GLY A 176 -5.84 1.65 -16.92
C GLY A 176 -6.58 2.83 -16.29
N MET A 177 -6.88 2.77 -14.99
CA MET A 177 -7.51 3.87 -14.23
C MET A 177 -6.67 5.17 -14.26
N PHE A 178 -5.35 5.08 -14.40
CA PHE A 178 -4.44 6.23 -14.44
C PHE A 178 -4.07 6.68 -15.87
N SER A 179 -4.62 6.02 -16.89
CA SER A 179 -4.28 6.28 -18.30
C SER A 179 -5.16 7.36 -18.95
N ASN A 180 -6.28 7.71 -18.31
CA ASN A 180 -7.14 8.81 -18.72
C ASN A 180 -6.96 9.98 -17.74
N PRO A 181 -6.55 11.19 -18.18
CA PRO A 181 -6.65 12.36 -17.32
C PRO A 181 -8.12 12.56 -16.93
N LEU A 182 -8.36 12.80 -15.64
CA LEU A 182 -9.65 13.23 -15.09
C LEU A 182 -10.10 14.55 -15.74
#